data_AF-K3XPK4-F1
#
_entry.id   AF-K3XPK4-F1
#
_cell.length_a   1.000
_cell.length_b   1.000
_cell.length_c   1.000
_cell.angle_alpha   90.00
_cell.angle_beta   90.00
_cell.angle_gamma   90.00
#
_symmetry.space_group_name_H-M   'P 1'
#
loop_
_entity.id
_entity.type
_entity.pdbx_description
1 polymer ?
#
loop_
_entity_poly.entity_id
_entity_poly.type
_entity_poly.pdbx_seq_one_letter_code
_entity_poly.pdbx_strand_id
1 'polypeptide(L)' 'MVPRGYVPMVLVGDDEGGSEERRIMVRVEMLKEPCMAAVLEMAAQQFGYGQRGVLRIPCGADRFQQMVGAECAAT' A
#
# COMPACT_ATOMS: atom_id res chain seq x y z
N MET A 1 -12.10 -5.08 -13.18
CA MET A 1 -11.70 -6.48 -12.89
C MET A 1 -10.28 -6.48 -12.34
N VAL A 2 -9.94 -7.40 -11.44
CA VAL A 2 -8.58 -7.54 -10.91
C VAL A 2 -7.81 -8.57 -11.75
N PRO A 3 -6.68 -8.21 -12.37
CA PRO A 3 -5.87 -9.17 -13.12
C PRO A 3 -5.26 -10.22 -12.18
N ARG A 4 -5.04 -11.44 -12.68
CA ARG A 4 -4.39 -12.50 -11.91
C ARG A 4 -3.01 -12.05 -11.45
N GLY A 5 -2.66 -12.38 -10.20
CA GLY A 5 -1.39 -12.02 -9.61
C GLY A 5 -1.32 -10.58 -9.08
N TYR A 6 -2.46 -9.89 -8.94
CA TYR A 6 -2.52 -8.56 -8.34
C TYR A 6 -3.49 -8.49 -7.16
N VAL A 7 -3.15 -7.66 -6.18
CA VAL A 7 -3.98 -7.32 -5.03
C VAL A 7 -4.34 -5.84 -5.11
N PRO A 8 -5.64 -5.48 -5.10
CA PRO A 8 -6.04 -4.09 -5.02
C PRO A 8 -5.72 -3.55 -3.62
N MET A 9 -5.23 -2.31 -3.56
CA MET A 9 -5.06 -1.56 -2.31
C MET A 9 -5.55 -0.13 -2.48
N VAL A 10 -5.90 0.53 -1.38
CA VAL A 10 -6.25 1.95 -1.32
C VAL A 10 -5.18 2.65 -0.50
N LEU A 11 -4.46 3.57 -1.12
CA LEU A 11 -3.61 4.53 -0.45
C LEU A 11 -4.49 5.64 0.12
N VAL A 12 -4.34 5.93 1.40
CA VAL A 12 -5.04 6.99 2.12
C VAL A 12 -3.98 7.98 2.57
N GLY A 13 -3.87 9.09 1.86
CA GLY A 13 -2.98 10.21 2.22
C GLY A 13 -3.75 11.28 2.99
N ASP A 14 -3.09 11.91 3.95
CA ASP A 14 -3.56 13.14 4.59
C ASP A 14 -2.78 14.31 3.96
N ASP A 15 -3.39 14.99 2.99
CA ASP A 15 -2.87 16.23 2.41
C ASP A 15 -3.71 17.43 2.90
N GLU A 16 -3.17 18.65 2.81
CA GLU A 16 -3.83 19.89 3.28
C GLU A 16 -5.19 20.19 2.61
N GLY A 17 -5.61 19.39 1.62
CA GLY A 17 -6.90 19.48 0.93
C GLY A 17 -7.92 18.38 1.28
N GLY A 18 -7.60 17.43 2.16
CA GLY A 18 -8.48 16.32 2.55
C GLY A 18 -7.84 14.94 2.39
N SER A 19 -8.63 13.89 2.66
CA SER A 19 -8.21 12.49 2.53
C SER A 19 -8.19 12.08 1.06
N GLU A 20 -7.03 12.17 0.39
CA GLU A 20 -6.87 11.67 -0.97
C GLU A 20 -6.79 10.14 -0.93
N GLU A 21 -7.80 9.48 -1.52
CA GLU A 21 -7.83 8.03 -1.67
C GLU A 21 -7.41 7.61 -3.09
N ARG A 22 -6.29 6.88 -3.20
CA ARG A 22 -5.82 6.36 -4.49
C ARG A 22 -5.83 4.84 -4.52
N ARG A 23 -6.60 4.28 -5.46
CA ARG A 23 -6.58 2.83 -5.73
C ARG A 23 -5.36 2.46 -6.56
N ILE A 24 -4.65 1.43 -6.10
CA ILE A 24 -3.49 0.87 -6.78
C ILE A 24 -3.64 -0.65 -6.92
N MET A 25 -2.86 -1.23 -7.83
CA MET A 25 -2.75 -2.68 -7.99
C MET A 25 -1.32 -3.09 -7.72
N VAL A 26 -1.12 -3.96 -6.74
CA VAL A 26 0.20 -4.44 -6.34
C VAL A 26 0.35 -5.89 -6.78
N ARG A 27 1.49 -6.25 -7.39
CA ARG A 27 1.76 -7.66 -7.71
C ARG A 27 1.85 -8.47 -6.42
N VAL A 28 1.28 -9.67 -6.40
CA VAL A 28 1.34 -10.58 -5.24
C VAL A 28 2.78 -10.91 -4.83
N GLU A 29 3.73 -10.88 -5.77
CA GLU A 29 5.15 -11.12 -5.52
C GLU A 29 5.75 -10.04 -4.62
N MET A 30 5.33 -8.78 -4.79
CA MET A 30 5.80 -7.65 -3.96
C MET A 30 5.40 -7.79 -2.49
N LEU A 31 4.35 -8.57 -2.18
CA LEU A 31 3.91 -8.79 -0.78
C LEU A 31 4.93 -9.55 0.05
N LYS A 32 5.92 -10.20 -0.59
CA LYS A 32 7.01 -10.92 0.09
C LYS A 32 8.21 -10.04 0.35
N GLU A 33 8.28 -8.88 -0.29
CA GLU A 33 9.45 -8.02 -0.20
C GLU A 33 9.50 -7.28 1.14
N PRO A 34 10.70 -7.07 1.72
CA PRO A 34 10.84 -6.33 2.98
C PRO A 34 10.25 -4.92 2.90
N CYS A 35 10.40 -4.26 1.74
CA CYS A 35 9.85 -2.93 1.48
C CYS A 35 8.32 -2.88 1.68
N MET A 36 7.63 -3.98 1.34
CA MET A 36 6.19 -4.10 1.51
C MET A 36 5.78 -4.49 2.94
N ALA A 37 6.62 -5.23 3.67
CA ALA A 37 6.34 -5.59 5.05
C ALA A 37 6.15 -4.35 5.93
N ALA A 38 7.02 -3.34 5.79
CA ALA A 38 6.88 -2.06 6.48
C ALA A 38 5.55 -1.36 6.16
N VAL A 39 5.15 -1.35 4.87
CA VAL A 39 3.88 -0.75 4.43
C VAL A 39 2.67 -1.45 5.05
N LEU A 40 2.68 -2.78 5.08
CA LEU A 40 1.61 -3.59 5.67
C LEU A 40 1.56 -3.43 7.19
N GLU A 41 2.71 -3.25 7.84
CA GLU A 41 2.78 -2.98 9.27
C GLU A 41 2.13 -1.63 9.62
N MET A 42 2.41 -0.57 8.85
CA MET A 42 1.72 0.73 9.04
C MET A 42 0.20 0.58 8.94
N ALA A 43 -0.28 -0.19 7.95
CA ALA A 43 -1.70 -0.45 7.78
C ALA A 43 -2.31 -1.22 8.96
N ALA A 44 -1.59 -2.22 9.49
CA ALA A 44 -2.02 -2.97 10.68
C ALA A 44 -2.05 -2.08 11.93
N GLN A 45 -1.08 -1.18 12.10
CA GLN A 45 -1.03 -0.28 13.26
C GLN A 45 -2.19 0.74 13.24
N GLN A 46 -2.54 1.30 12.08
CA GLN A 46 -3.57 2.33 12.00
C GLN A 46 -5.00 1.79 11.87
N PHE A 47 -5.19 0.71 11.11
CA PHE A 47 -6.53 0.20 10.78
C PHE A 47 -6.80 -1.20 11.36
N GLY A 48 -5.79 -1.86 11.93
CA GLY A 48 -5.89 -3.25 12.40
C GLY A 48 -6.04 -4.26 11.25
N TYR A 49 -6.28 -5.51 11.63
CA TYR A 49 -6.50 -6.62 10.68
C TYR A 49 -7.98 -6.80 10.28
N GLY A 50 -8.90 -6.06 10.89
CA GLY A 50 -10.35 -6.17 10.66
C GLY A 50 -10.87 -5.42 9.43
N GLN A 51 -9.97 -5.01 8.53
CA GLN A 51 -10.35 -4.22 7.36
C GLN A 51 -11.28 -5.02 6.44
N ARG A 52 -12.41 -4.41 6.05
CA ARG A 52 -13.38 -5.03 5.15
C ARG A 52 -13.17 -4.54 3.72
N GLY A 53 -13.09 -5.48 2.78
CA GLY A 53 -12.95 -5.16 1.36
C GLY A 53 -11.49 -4.96 0.95
N VAL A 54 -11.17 -3.79 0.40
CA VAL A 54 -9.83 -3.49 -0.13
C VAL A 54 -8.91 -3.03 1.00
N LEU A 55 -7.68 -3.53 1.02
CA LEU A 55 -6.68 -3.14 2.02
C LEU A 55 -6.34 -1.66 1.90
N ARG A 56 -6.50 -0.92 3.01
CA ARG A 56 -6.19 0.50 3.16
C ARG A 56 -4.79 0.66 3.75
N ILE A 57 -3.99 1.50 3.13
CA ILE A 57 -2.61 1.81 3.49
C ILE A 57 -2.56 3.30 3.86
N PRO A 58 -2.08 3.65 5.07
CA PRO A 58 -2.01 5.05 5.50
C PRO A 58 -0.74 5.70 4.95
N CYS A 59 -0.77 5.96 3.65
CA CYS A 59 0.37 6.49 2.93
C CYS A 59 -0.13 7.23 1.69
N GLY A 60 0.40 8.43 1.45
CA GLY A 60 0.20 9.13 0.18
C GLY A 60 0.84 8.41 -1.00
N ALA A 61 0.37 8.69 -2.21
CA ALA A 61 0.83 8.04 -3.44
C ALA A 61 2.36 8.17 -3.65
N ASP A 62 2.90 9.37 -3.47
CA ASP A 62 4.32 9.64 -3.72
C ASP A 62 5.22 8.91 -2.71
N ARG A 63 4.82 8.89 -1.42
CA ARG A 63 5.56 8.18 -0.38
C ARG A 63 5.51 6.66 -0.58
N PHE A 64 4.35 6.13 -1.01
CA PHE A 64 4.24 4.72 -1.36
C PHE A 64 5.17 4.36 -2.52
N GLN A 65 5.22 5.18 -3.57
CA GLN A 65 6.12 4.96 -4.70
C GLN A 65 7.60 5.03 -4.31
N GLN A 66 7.96 5.88 -3.35
CA GLN A 66 9.34 5.93 -2.83
C GLN A 66 9.71 4.67 -2.07
N MET A 67 8.88 4.20 -1.11
CA MET A 67 9.16 2.98 -0.35
C MET A 67 9.22 1.75 -1.26
N VAL A 68 8.27 1.64 -2.20
CA VAL A 68 8.13 0.46 -3.04
C VAL A 68 9.05 0.49 -4.27
N GLY A 69 9.41 1.68 -4.76
CA GLY A 69 10.26 1.87 -5.94
C GLY A 69 11.76 2.00 -5.62
N ALA A 70 12.14 2.52 -4.46
CA ALA A 70 13.54 2.71 -4.08
C ALA A 70 14.13 1.52 -3.30
N GLU A 71 13.37 0.89 -2.40
CA GLU A 71 13.90 -0.16 -1.52
C GLU A 71 13.78 -1.58 -2.09
N CYS A 72 12.87 -1.82 -3.03
CA CYS A 72 12.76 -3.13 -3.69
C CYS A 72 13.80 -3.32 -4.84
N ALA A 73 14.66 -2.32 -5.11
CA ALA A 73 15.80 -2.42 -6.03
C ALA A 73 17.11 -2.86 -5.35
N ALA A 74 17.08 -3.13 -4.04
CA ALA A 74 18.25 -3.50 -3.25
C ALA A 74 18.15 -4.93 -2.72
N THR A 75 18.18 -5.94 -3.60
CA THR A 75 18.68 -7.29 -3.26
C THR A 75 19.22 -7.97 -4.50
#